data_AF-A0A0Q9UAL1-F1
#
_entry.id   AF-A0A0Q9UAL1-F1
#
_cell.length_a   1.000
_cell.length_b   1.000
_cell.length_c   1.000
_cell.angle_alpha   90.00
_cell.angle_beta   90.00
_cell.angle_gamma   90.00
#
_symmetry.space_group_name_H-M   'P 1'
#
loop_
_entity.id
_entity.type
_entity.pdbx_description
1 polymer ?
#
loop_
_entity_poly.entity_id
_entity_poly.type
_entity_poly.pdbx_seq_one_letter_code
_entity_poly.pdbx_strand_id
1 'polypeptide(L)'
;MATTSNGPRPDQGSSEQPAAANVPKAVADVGLDVPSQPFLDQQLHGQTTRTTKRSMRTKDDTGPASTNTSDPVAETTDPAHVHASVQALAARIEPEAPVPLATLPDEIRQSVTALQPGRRSTHGSKYSLAYFPGPQVRRPCGDRFGYLTTARTRSATRLPFTAANRGLLTALGTAMAAPGRDAPIADSTIDAGMTYAGQFIDHDITLDVSSSLDISTDANTIHNMRSPSLDLDSVYGRGPALDPFLYDMPGPGANPSAIKMQLGTNLPSGPGGPGGPGGSVGMVQHADRDVPRLLGSAHTAIIGDPRNDENLVVVQLHHTMLRFHNAVVDAVLASGFSGDVFVEAKRIVTHHYQWAVVHDFLRAVCGPTAVTSAMTSVSAPPNSAFRMPVEFSVAAYRFGHSMIRDTYWLNFNFPAGTLAQVFQFNRNPHLPVRSNWVVDLNAFFPTGIPVPVFNKARKIDTGIAAGLEHLPGFTGMMEMLAVRNLLRGLALGLPSGQGVARAFGITPLTAAQLTAGLPAPEQAALSAAGGVLLTRTPLWYYVLREAAVLKGGNRLGPVGARIVAETFARMLKRDPDSFVNQLGGFVPILPGASAGAFTFADLVTFTRMNLP
;
A
#
# COMPACT_ATOMS: atom_id res chain seq x y z
N MET A 1 -42.67 1.65 60.73
CA MET A 1 -41.96 2.59 61.64
C MET A 1 -41.25 3.57 60.70
N ALA A 2 -41.79 4.76 60.36
CA ALA A 2 -42.40 5.82 61.20
C ALA A 2 -41.38 6.31 62.25
N THR A 3 -40.98 7.58 62.26
CA THR A 3 -41.82 8.82 62.40
C THR A 3 -41.54 9.90 61.31
N THR A 4 -42.56 10.43 60.59
CA THR A 4 -43.33 11.71 60.76
C THR A 4 -42.58 13.04 60.51
N SER A 5 -43.16 14.11 59.94
CA SER A 5 -44.38 14.31 59.11
C SER A 5 -44.49 15.79 58.62
N ASN A 6 -45.44 16.05 57.71
CA ASN A 6 -46.17 17.32 57.41
C ASN A 6 -46.04 17.86 55.96
N GLY A 7 -47.19 18.23 55.38
CA GLY A 7 -47.34 19.03 54.14
C GLY A 7 -47.84 20.46 54.46
N PRO A 8 -48.53 21.20 53.55
CA PRO A 8 -49.27 20.73 52.36
C PRO A 8 -49.00 21.51 51.04
N ARG A 9 -49.86 21.24 50.02
CA ARG A 9 -50.06 21.95 48.72
C ARG A 9 -50.79 23.31 48.92
N PRO A 10 -50.91 24.27 47.95
CA PRO A 10 -51.22 24.04 46.51
C PRO A 10 -50.59 25.01 45.46
N ASP A 11 -51.24 25.10 44.29
CA ASP A 11 -50.76 25.56 42.97
C ASP A 11 -50.62 27.08 42.71
N GLN A 12 -49.93 27.37 41.59
CA GLN A 12 -50.13 28.42 40.57
C GLN A 12 -48.96 29.41 40.33
N GLY A 13 -48.74 29.76 39.05
CA GLY A 13 -47.94 30.93 38.65
C GLY A 13 -47.08 30.77 37.39
N SER A 14 -47.20 31.74 36.48
CA SER A 14 -46.27 32.18 35.40
C SER A 14 -44.83 31.60 35.40
N SER A 15 -44.27 31.07 34.31
CA SER A 15 -44.04 31.65 32.97
C SER A 15 -43.05 32.84 32.93
N GLU A 16 -41.77 32.56 32.71
CA GLU A 16 -40.83 33.54 32.14
C GLU A 16 -39.65 32.88 31.43
N GLN A 17 -39.18 33.50 30.34
CA GLN A 17 -37.96 33.13 29.60
C GLN A 17 -36.92 34.24 29.80
N PRO A 18 -35.66 33.95 30.14
CA PRO A 18 -34.62 34.97 30.12
C PRO A 18 -34.26 35.33 28.67
N ALA A 19 -34.44 36.61 28.33
CA ALA A 19 -34.14 37.16 27.00
C ALA A 19 -32.63 37.43 26.79
N ALA A 20 -32.26 37.80 25.56
CA ALA A 20 -30.87 37.91 25.12
C ALA A 20 -30.08 39.08 25.73
N ALA A 21 -28.77 38.89 25.89
CA ALA A 21 -27.79 39.95 26.16
C ALA A 21 -27.05 40.33 24.86
N ASN A 22 -26.90 41.63 24.61
CA ASN A 22 -26.24 42.16 23.40
C ASN A 22 -24.70 42.12 23.52
N VAL A 23 -24.03 41.92 22.38
CA VAL A 23 -22.57 42.08 22.24
C VAL A 23 -22.26 43.43 21.54
N PRO A 24 -21.55 44.38 22.17
CA PRO A 24 -21.22 45.67 21.57
C PRO A 24 -20.15 45.61 20.45
N LYS A 25 -20.21 46.56 19.52
CA LYS A 25 -19.13 46.88 18.56
C LYS A 25 -18.28 48.07 19.04
N ALA A 26 -16.96 47.89 19.15
CA ALA A 26 -15.89 48.89 19.02
C ALA A 26 -14.53 48.14 19.17
N VAL A 27 -13.34 48.59 18.75
CA VAL A 27 -12.87 49.82 18.05
C VAL A 27 -12.00 49.37 16.85
N ALA A 28 -11.68 50.28 15.91
CA ALA A 28 -10.77 50.03 14.79
C ALA A 28 -9.30 50.49 15.10
N ASP A 29 -8.49 50.56 14.04
CA ASP A 29 -7.20 51.26 13.93
C ASP A 29 -6.02 50.81 14.82
N VAL A 30 -5.26 49.84 14.29
CA VAL A 30 -3.79 49.92 14.31
C VAL A 30 -3.33 49.85 12.86
N GLY A 31 -2.79 50.97 12.35
CA GLY A 31 -2.29 51.05 10.98
C GLY A 31 -1.00 50.27 10.79
N LEU A 32 -0.89 49.57 9.66
CA LEU A 32 0.38 49.05 9.13
C LEU A 32 0.55 49.61 7.72
N ASP A 33 1.51 50.52 7.54
CA ASP A 33 1.85 51.07 6.24
C ASP A 33 2.37 49.95 5.32
N VAL A 34 1.62 49.70 4.24
CA VAL A 34 2.08 48.87 3.13
C VAL A 34 2.55 49.83 2.02
N PRO A 35 3.86 49.90 1.72
CA PRO A 35 4.38 50.83 0.73
C PRO A 35 3.81 50.51 -0.66
N SER A 36 3.35 51.55 -1.35
CA SER A 36 2.70 51.44 -2.66
C SER A 36 3.67 50.90 -3.72
N GLN A 37 3.28 49.79 -4.36
CA GLN A 37 3.97 49.20 -5.51
C GLN A 37 3.31 49.74 -6.79
N PRO A 38 3.95 50.67 -7.55
CA PRO A 38 3.30 51.43 -8.63
C PRO A 38 3.22 50.64 -9.96
N PHE A 39 2.75 49.40 -9.91
CA PHE A 39 2.77 48.47 -11.05
C PHE A 39 1.39 48.22 -11.70
N LEU A 40 0.28 48.52 -11.00
CA LEU A 40 -1.07 48.21 -11.52
C LEU A 40 -1.65 49.27 -12.49
N ASP A 41 -1.29 50.56 -12.35
CA ASP A 41 -1.90 51.63 -13.16
C ASP A 41 -1.44 51.63 -14.63
N GLN A 42 -0.30 50.97 -14.94
CA GLN A 42 0.31 51.05 -16.27
C GLN A 42 -0.31 50.11 -17.32
N GLN A 43 -1.32 49.31 -16.96
CA GLN A 43 -1.93 48.31 -17.85
C GLN A 43 -3.27 48.72 -18.50
N LEU A 44 -3.83 49.89 -18.16
CA LEU A 44 -5.12 50.36 -18.69
C LEU A 44 -5.03 51.21 -19.98
N HIS A 45 -3.83 51.67 -20.36
CA HIS A 45 -3.62 52.50 -21.55
C HIS A 45 -2.44 52.00 -22.38
N GLY A 46 -2.71 51.21 -23.41
CA GLY A 46 -1.68 50.70 -24.32
C GLY A 46 -1.36 51.66 -25.47
N GLN A 47 -0.08 51.84 -25.78
CA GLN A 47 0.37 52.28 -27.11
C GLN A 47 1.78 51.76 -27.46
N THR A 48 2.13 51.84 -28.74
CA THR A 48 3.23 51.13 -29.40
C THR A 48 4.57 51.86 -29.38
N THR A 49 5.69 51.14 -29.50
CA THR A 49 6.72 51.39 -30.55
C THR A 49 7.79 50.28 -30.65
N ARG A 50 8.62 50.30 -31.71
CA ARG A 50 9.70 49.35 -32.02
C ARG A 50 11.08 49.99 -31.84
N THR A 51 12.07 49.24 -31.37
CA THR A 51 13.49 49.49 -31.68
C THR A 51 14.31 48.19 -31.70
N THR A 52 15.57 48.24 -32.16
CA THR A 52 16.35 47.04 -32.57
C THR A 52 17.86 47.16 -32.30
N LYS A 53 18.56 46.01 -32.42
CA LYS A 53 20.00 45.77 -32.74
C LYS A 53 21.03 45.53 -31.61
N ARG A 54 21.84 44.48 -31.89
CA ARG A 54 23.25 44.20 -31.55
C ARG A 54 23.62 44.08 -30.06
N SER A 55 24.36 43.08 -29.58
CA SER A 55 25.50 42.27 -30.10
C SER A 55 26.88 42.91 -29.90
N MET A 56 27.72 42.25 -29.10
CA MET A 56 29.19 42.33 -29.15
C MET A 56 29.82 41.02 -28.65
N ARG A 57 31.08 40.75 -29.00
CA ARG A 57 31.72 39.41 -28.90
C ARG A 57 33.25 39.52 -28.88
N THR A 58 33.90 38.90 -27.89
CA THR A 58 35.36 38.64 -27.80
C THR A 58 35.55 37.33 -26.99
N LYS A 59 36.40 36.33 -27.30
CA LYS A 59 37.76 36.23 -27.90
C LYS A 59 38.88 36.78 -26.99
N ASP A 60 40.03 36.16 -26.70
CA ASP A 60 40.61 34.78 -26.83
C ASP A 60 41.68 34.64 -25.67
N ASP A 61 42.66 33.71 -25.53
CA ASP A 61 43.10 32.46 -26.21
C ASP A 61 44.05 31.63 -25.27
N THR A 62 44.48 30.44 -25.72
CA THR A 62 45.73 29.69 -25.38
C THR A 62 46.06 29.19 -23.94
N GLY A 63 46.50 27.93 -23.84
CA GLY A 63 47.38 27.38 -22.77
C GLY A 63 48.83 27.19 -23.28
N PRO A 64 49.59 26.12 -22.97
CA PRO A 64 49.44 25.06 -21.94
C PRO A 64 50.75 24.76 -21.13
N ALA A 65 50.69 23.90 -20.09
CA ALA A 65 51.85 23.16 -19.52
C ALA A 65 51.39 22.01 -18.59
N SER A 66 52.28 21.06 -18.24
CA SER A 66 51.97 19.88 -17.40
C SER A 66 53.09 19.50 -16.42
N THR A 67 52.72 18.87 -15.30
CA THR A 67 53.55 17.96 -14.47
C THR A 67 52.66 17.04 -13.61
N ASN A 68 53.16 15.85 -13.25
CA ASN A 68 52.43 14.81 -12.49
C ASN A 68 52.79 14.80 -10.99
N THR A 69 51.84 14.40 -10.12
CA THR A 69 52.10 13.58 -8.91
C THR A 69 50.83 12.86 -8.41
N SER A 70 50.87 11.51 -8.44
CA SER A 70 50.24 10.50 -7.55
C SER A 70 48.93 10.77 -6.77
N ASP A 71 47.98 9.84 -6.97
CA ASP A 71 46.96 9.31 -6.03
C ASP A 71 45.79 10.22 -5.54
N PRO A 72 44.63 9.66 -5.15
CA PRO A 72 44.25 8.24 -5.07
C PRO A 72 43.21 7.77 -6.12
N VAL A 73 42.96 6.46 -6.19
CA VAL A 73 41.91 5.88 -7.05
C VAL A 73 40.52 6.17 -6.46
N ALA A 74 39.79 7.10 -7.07
CA ALA A 74 38.34 7.21 -6.92
C ALA A 74 37.68 6.21 -7.88
N GLU A 75 37.14 5.10 -7.36
CA GLU A 75 36.44 4.11 -8.17
C GLU A 75 35.07 4.66 -8.59
N THR A 76 34.99 5.07 -9.86
CA THR A 76 33.81 5.72 -10.44
C THR A 76 32.64 4.77 -10.58
N THR A 77 31.44 5.21 -10.21
CA THR A 77 30.18 4.59 -10.64
C THR A 77 30.13 4.56 -12.17
N ASP A 78 30.29 3.39 -12.79
CA ASP A 78 30.33 3.28 -14.25
C ASP A 78 29.00 3.70 -14.91
N PRO A 79 28.98 4.80 -15.70
CA PRO A 79 27.78 5.20 -16.42
C PRO A 79 27.53 4.33 -17.67
N ALA A 80 28.54 3.62 -18.21
CA ALA A 80 28.39 2.85 -19.44
C ALA A 80 27.37 1.71 -19.30
N HIS A 81 27.40 0.97 -18.18
CA HIS A 81 26.38 -0.05 -17.91
C HIS A 81 24.99 0.52 -17.58
N VAL A 82 24.88 1.75 -17.05
CA VAL A 82 23.58 2.46 -16.98
C VAL A 82 23.07 2.71 -18.41
N HIS A 83 23.94 3.28 -19.26
CA HIS A 83 23.62 3.61 -20.65
C HIS A 83 23.19 2.36 -21.46
N ALA A 84 23.87 1.23 -21.30
CA ALA A 84 23.51 -0.02 -21.96
C ALA A 84 22.11 -0.53 -21.58
N SER A 85 21.76 -0.53 -20.28
CA SER A 85 20.42 -0.93 -19.82
C SER A 85 19.31 0.04 -20.28
N VAL A 86 19.62 1.34 -20.33
CA VAL A 86 18.68 2.38 -20.76
C VAL A 86 18.50 2.38 -22.28
N GLN A 87 19.55 2.20 -23.08
CA GLN A 87 19.45 2.10 -24.55
C GLN A 87 18.73 0.80 -25.00
N ALA A 88 18.97 -0.33 -24.33
CA ALA A 88 18.29 -1.59 -24.63
C ALA A 88 16.78 -1.55 -24.32
N LEU A 89 16.35 -0.64 -23.43
CA LEU A 89 14.94 -0.35 -23.16
C LEU A 89 14.39 0.75 -24.08
N ALA A 90 15.17 1.78 -24.40
CA ALA A 90 14.83 2.81 -25.37
C ALA A 90 14.40 2.22 -26.72
N ALA A 91 15.10 1.17 -27.18
CA ALA A 91 14.78 0.42 -28.40
C ALA A 91 13.52 -0.48 -28.31
N ARG A 92 12.80 -0.49 -27.18
CA ARG A 92 11.56 -1.27 -26.95
C ARG A 92 10.33 -0.42 -26.68
N ILE A 93 10.51 0.89 -26.54
CA ILE A 93 9.43 1.87 -26.45
C ILE A 93 9.19 2.36 -27.87
N GLU A 94 8.01 2.09 -28.44
CA GLU A 94 7.66 2.56 -29.78
C GLU A 94 7.53 4.11 -29.76
N PRO A 95 8.42 4.87 -30.42
CA PRO A 95 8.49 6.32 -30.26
C PRO A 95 7.33 7.08 -30.92
N GLU A 96 6.60 6.40 -31.81
CA GLU A 96 5.40 6.89 -32.50
C GLU A 96 4.10 6.23 -31.97
N ALA A 97 4.15 5.43 -30.89
CA ALA A 97 2.94 4.83 -30.31
C ALA A 97 1.95 5.93 -29.90
N PRO A 98 0.75 5.99 -30.51
CA PRO A 98 -0.15 7.11 -30.30
C PRO A 98 -0.84 6.98 -28.94
N VAL A 99 -0.32 7.68 -27.93
CA VAL A 99 -1.11 8.02 -26.73
C VAL A 99 -2.35 8.77 -27.22
N PRO A 100 -3.57 8.19 -27.15
CA PRO A 100 -4.69 8.77 -27.87
C PRO A 100 -5.29 9.88 -27.01
N LEU A 101 -4.72 11.09 -27.13
CA LEU A 101 -5.21 12.30 -26.48
C LEU A 101 -6.71 12.57 -26.80
N ALA A 102 -7.22 12.02 -27.91
CA ALA A 102 -8.62 12.07 -28.30
C ALA A 102 -9.55 11.08 -27.56
N THR A 103 -9.02 10.04 -26.88
CA THR A 103 -9.81 9.13 -26.03
C THR A 103 -9.72 9.48 -24.54
N LEU A 104 -8.85 10.43 -24.15
CA LEU A 104 -8.85 10.98 -22.80
C LEU A 104 -10.07 11.89 -22.58
N PRO A 105 -10.80 11.74 -21.45
CA PRO A 105 -11.90 12.63 -21.09
C PRO A 105 -11.52 14.11 -21.12
N ASP A 106 -12.45 14.95 -21.54
CA ASP A 106 -12.25 16.40 -21.71
C ASP A 106 -11.75 17.10 -20.43
N GLU A 107 -12.21 16.63 -19.26
CA GLU A 107 -11.77 17.10 -17.94
C GLU A 107 -10.27 16.85 -17.71
N ILE A 108 -9.72 15.74 -18.21
CA ILE A 108 -8.28 15.44 -18.11
C ILE A 108 -7.50 16.39 -19.03
N ARG A 109 -7.95 16.58 -20.28
CA ARG A 109 -7.32 17.51 -21.22
C ARG A 109 -7.28 18.96 -20.69
N GLN A 110 -8.33 19.39 -20.00
CA GLN A 110 -8.40 20.70 -19.36
C GLN A 110 -7.53 20.79 -18.10
N SER A 111 -7.36 19.71 -17.34
CA SER A 111 -6.59 19.73 -16.08
C SER A 111 -5.09 20.00 -16.29
N VAL A 112 -4.52 19.61 -17.43
CA VAL A 112 -3.12 19.92 -17.82
C VAL A 112 -2.86 21.45 -17.87
N THR A 113 -3.86 22.26 -18.25
CA THR A 113 -3.74 23.72 -18.27
C THR A 113 -3.80 24.35 -16.87
N ALA A 114 -4.40 23.66 -15.89
CA ALA A 114 -4.61 24.17 -14.53
C ALA A 114 -3.40 23.97 -13.59
N LEU A 115 -2.28 23.43 -14.10
CA LEU A 115 -1.09 23.03 -13.33
C LEU A 115 -0.21 24.17 -12.77
N GLN A 116 -0.63 25.43 -12.89
CA GLN A 116 0.22 26.58 -12.51
C GLN A 116 0.25 26.83 -10.98
N PRO A 117 1.36 27.34 -10.41
CA PRO A 117 1.70 27.04 -9.02
C PRO A 117 1.00 27.93 -7.98
N GLY A 118 0.25 27.34 -7.03
CA GLY A 118 -0.24 28.06 -5.85
C GLY A 118 -1.02 27.24 -4.81
N ARG A 119 -0.61 27.38 -3.53
CA ARG A 119 -1.26 26.94 -2.27
C ARG A 119 -1.32 25.43 -1.95
N ARG A 120 -0.74 25.03 -0.80
CA ARG A 120 -0.73 23.66 -0.24
C ARG A 120 -0.62 23.66 1.30
N SER A 121 -1.25 22.69 1.97
CA SER A 121 -0.92 22.22 3.33
C SER A 121 -1.55 20.83 3.61
N THR A 122 -1.21 20.21 4.74
CA THR A 122 -1.32 18.76 5.02
C THR A 122 -1.78 18.48 6.47
N HIS A 123 -2.24 17.25 6.80
CA HIS A 123 -1.59 16.35 7.79
C HIS A 123 -2.40 15.08 8.14
N GLY A 124 -1.78 14.16 8.90
CA GLY A 124 -2.27 12.81 9.17
C GLY A 124 -2.46 12.45 10.65
N SER A 125 -3.64 11.92 10.99
CA SER A 125 -4.03 11.24 12.25
C SER A 125 -5.47 10.71 12.08
N LYS A 126 -5.94 9.76 12.92
CA LYS A 126 -7.28 9.13 12.81
C LYS A 126 -8.36 10.14 12.39
N TYR A 127 -8.86 9.99 11.17
CA TYR A 127 -9.47 11.08 10.41
C TYR A 127 -10.97 11.20 10.69
N SER A 128 -11.44 12.44 10.85
CA SER A 128 -12.86 12.74 10.61
C SER A 128 -13.15 12.58 9.12
N LEU A 129 -14.28 11.98 8.75
CA LEU A 129 -14.72 11.91 7.35
C LEU A 129 -14.96 13.31 6.74
N ALA A 130 -15.05 14.36 7.57
CA ALA A 130 -15.11 15.76 7.14
C ALA A 130 -13.77 16.32 6.62
N TYR A 131 -12.64 15.62 6.81
CA TYR A 131 -11.32 16.05 6.32
C TYR A 131 -11.09 15.71 4.83
N PHE A 132 -11.97 14.91 4.23
CA PHE A 132 -11.90 14.55 2.82
C PHE A 132 -12.91 15.38 2.00
N PRO A 133 -12.62 15.72 0.73
CA PRO A 133 -13.52 16.48 -0.13
C PRO A 133 -14.95 15.93 -0.14
N GLY A 134 -15.91 16.78 0.20
CA GLY A 134 -17.34 16.42 0.29
C GLY A 134 -17.88 15.61 -0.92
N PRO A 135 -17.51 15.94 -2.17
CA PRO A 135 -17.91 15.15 -3.35
C PRO A 135 -17.31 13.75 -3.43
N GLN A 136 -16.09 13.51 -2.92
CA GLN A 136 -15.49 12.16 -2.89
C GLN A 136 -16.22 11.29 -1.87
N VAL A 137 -16.50 11.82 -0.68
CA VAL A 137 -17.23 11.10 0.38
C VAL A 137 -18.71 10.88 0.05
N ARG A 138 -19.40 11.83 -0.60
CA ARG A 138 -20.87 11.80 -0.71
C ARG A 138 -21.43 11.23 -2.01
N ARG A 139 -20.60 10.91 -3.01
CA ARG A 139 -21.09 10.32 -4.29
C ARG A 139 -21.73 8.95 -4.05
N PRO A 140 -22.90 8.63 -4.66
CA PRO A 140 -23.50 7.29 -4.60
C PRO A 140 -22.59 6.18 -5.16
N CYS A 141 -21.84 6.53 -6.21
CA CYS A 141 -20.87 5.68 -6.90
C CYS A 141 -19.41 5.89 -6.43
N GLY A 142 -19.19 6.65 -5.35
CA GLY A 142 -17.85 6.80 -4.76
C GLY A 142 -17.36 5.50 -4.13
N ASP A 143 -16.05 5.41 -3.90
CA ASP A 143 -15.38 4.18 -3.48
C ASP A 143 -15.89 3.71 -2.10
N ARG A 144 -16.36 2.47 -2.08
CA ARG A 144 -17.11 1.88 -0.97
C ARG A 144 -16.84 0.39 -0.87
N PHE A 145 -17.04 -0.13 0.33
CA PHE A 145 -17.15 -1.56 0.53
C PHE A 145 -18.53 -2.09 0.12
N GLY A 146 -18.62 -3.40 0.05
CA GLY A 146 -19.82 -4.15 -0.30
C GLY A 146 -19.63 -5.63 0.04
N TYR A 147 -20.48 -6.49 -0.51
CA TYR A 147 -20.41 -7.94 -0.26
C TYR A 147 -20.25 -8.72 -1.57
N LEU A 148 -19.41 -9.75 -1.54
CA LEU A 148 -19.27 -10.74 -2.61
C LEU A 148 -20.47 -11.70 -2.61
N THR A 149 -21.04 -11.98 -1.44
CA THR A 149 -22.14 -12.95 -1.29
C THR A 149 -23.51 -12.29 -1.14
N THR A 150 -24.53 -12.96 -1.71
CA THR A 150 -25.91 -12.49 -1.70
C THR A 150 -26.44 -12.29 -0.28
N ALA A 151 -27.38 -11.34 -0.10
CA ALA A 151 -28.05 -11.14 1.19
C ALA A 151 -28.73 -12.43 1.71
N ARG A 152 -29.23 -13.31 0.83
CA ARG A 152 -29.76 -14.63 1.18
C ARG A 152 -28.69 -15.53 1.79
N THR A 153 -27.51 -15.62 1.14
CA THR A 153 -26.36 -16.39 1.64
C THR A 153 -25.94 -15.90 3.02
N ARG A 154 -25.78 -14.59 3.18
CA ARG A 154 -25.33 -13.97 4.45
C ARG A 154 -26.34 -14.21 5.57
N SER A 155 -27.62 -13.89 5.36
CA SER A 155 -28.66 -14.06 6.38
C SER A 155 -28.85 -15.50 6.85
N ALA A 156 -28.66 -16.51 5.98
CA ALA A 156 -28.78 -17.93 6.36
C ALA A 156 -27.56 -18.47 7.12
N THR A 157 -26.35 -17.95 6.82
CA THR A 157 -25.08 -18.60 7.20
C THR A 157 -24.22 -17.82 8.20
N ARG A 158 -24.40 -16.50 8.33
CA ARG A 158 -23.67 -15.69 9.31
C ARG A 158 -23.94 -16.12 10.75
N LEU A 159 -22.99 -15.87 11.63
CA LEU A 159 -23.23 -15.91 13.08
C LEU A 159 -24.06 -14.67 13.47
N PRO A 160 -25.14 -14.80 14.26
CA PRO A 160 -25.88 -13.66 14.80
C PRO A 160 -24.98 -12.75 15.69
N PHE A 161 -25.13 -11.44 15.59
CA PHE A 161 -24.39 -10.49 16.43
C PHE A 161 -24.98 -10.48 17.86
N THR A 162 -24.43 -11.31 18.75
CA THR A 162 -24.90 -11.47 20.14
C THR A 162 -23.72 -11.48 21.12
N ALA A 163 -23.99 -11.21 22.42
CA ALA A 163 -22.96 -11.29 23.46
C ALA A 163 -22.31 -12.69 23.54
N ALA A 164 -23.11 -13.76 23.43
CA ALA A 164 -22.62 -15.13 23.43
C ALA A 164 -21.69 -15.42 22.23
N ASN A 165 -22.08 -15.00 21.02
CA ASN A 165 -21.24 -15.22 19.84
C ASN A 165 -19.97 -14.35 19.86
N ARG A 166 -20.02 -13.13 20.41
CA ARG A 166 -18.81 -12.35 20.68
C ARG A 166 -17.87 -13.10 21.63
N GLY A 167 -18.37 -13.63 22.74
CA GLY A 167 -17.58 -14.44 23.68
C GLY A 167 -16.94 -15.67 23.06
N LEU A 168 -17.68 -16.42 22.22
CA LEU A 168 -17.14 -17.56 21.47
C LEU A 168 -16.01 -17.16 20.50
N LEU A 169 -16.14 -16.01 19.82
CA LEU A 169 -15.09 -15.52 18.92
C LEU A 169 -13.90 -14.91 19.66
N THR A 170 -14.10 -14.31 20.84
CA THR A 170 -13.00 -13.95 21.73
C THR A 170 -12.24 -15.20 22.15
N ALA A 171 -12.91 -16.21 22.69
CA ALA A 171 -12.27 -17.46 23.13
C ALA A 171 -11.50 -18.17 22.00
N LEU A 172 -12.03 -18.18 20.76
CA LEU A 172 -11.31 -18.71 19.60
C LEU A 172 -10.07 -17.86 19.26
N GLY A 173 -10.18 -16.53 19.28
CA GLY A 173 -9.04 -15.63 19.00
C GLY A 173 -7.93 -15.72 20.05
N THR A 174 -8.28 -15.80 21.34
CA THR A 174 -7.32 -16.09 22.42
C THR A 174 -6.66 -17.46 22.23
N ALA A 175 -7.40 -18.49 21.81
CA ALA A 175 -6.85 -19.82 21.59
C ALA A 175 -5.88 -19.90 20.38
N MET A 176 -6.01 -19.02 19.38
CA MET A 176 -5.05 -18.89 18.27
C MET A 176 -3.71 -18.27 18.72
N ALA A 177 -3.75 -17.40 19.74
CA ALA A 177 -2.60 -16.75 20.36
C ALA A 177 -2.18 -17.44 21.68
N ALA A 178 -2.28 -18.77 21.72
CA ALA A 178 -1.80 -19.56 22.85
C ALA A 178 -0.26 -19.72 22.77
N PRO A 179 0.48 -19.69 23.90
CA PRO A 179 1.93 -19.90 23.89
C PRO A 179 2.33 -21.23 23.25
N GLY A 180 3.36 -21.21 22.40
CA GLY A 180 3.86 -22.39 21.69
C GLY A 180 3.08 -22.75 20.43
N ARG A 181 2.12 -21.93 19.97
CA ARG A 181 1.46 -22.11 18.66
C ARG A 181 2.39 -21.94 17.47
N ASP A 182 3.50 -21.23 17.67
CA ASP A 182 4.56 -20.86 16.74
C ASP A 182 5.64 -21.94 16.55
N ALA A 183 5.73 -22.91 17.47
CA ALA A 183 6.84 -23.85 17.56
C ALA A 183 6.42 -25.32 17.32
N PRO A 184 6.87 -26.00 16.24
CA PRO A 184 7.52 -25.48 15.04
C PRO A 184 6.49 -25.26 13.91
N ILE A 185 6.05 -24.03 13.69
CA ILE A 185 5.45 -23.65 12.40
C ILE A 185 6.56 -23.75 11.36
N ALA A 186 6.57 -24.84 10.61
CA ALA A 186 7.45 -25.03 9.48
C ALA A 186 7.16 -23.97 8.41
N ASP A 187 8.20 -23.51 7.72
CA ASP A 187 8.04 -22.49 6.68
C ASP A 187 7.25 -23.03 5.46
N SER A 188 6.72 -22.11 4.67
CA SER A 188 5.99 -22.41 3.44
C SER A 188 6.92 -22.46 2.22
N THR A 189 6.38 -22.87 1.07
CA THR A 189 7.07 -22.73 -0.22
C THR A 189 7.09 -21.28 -0.75
N ILE A 190 6.45 -20.33 -0.06
CA ILE A 190 6.29 -18.95 -0.51
C ILE A 190 7.47 -18.10 0.01
N ASP A 191 7.96 -17.17 -0.80
CA ASP A 191 9.06 -16.26 -0.43
C ASP A 191 8.57 -15.16 0.52
N ALA A 192 9.39 -14.77 1.50
CA ALA A 192 8.97 -13.79 2.52
C ALA A 192 8.67 -12.40 1.94
N GLY A 193 9.25 -12.04 0.79
CA GLY A 193 8.89 -10.83 0.06
C GLY A 193 7.41 -10.77 -0.32
N MET A 194 6.75 -11.92 -0.56
CA MET A 194 5.32 -11.98 -0.88
C MET A 194 4.42 -11.58 0.30
N THR A 195 4.88 -11.74 1.55
CA THR A 195 4.17 -11.22 2.73
C THR A 195 4.07 -9.70 2.69
N TYR A 196 5.18 -9.04 2.35
CA TYR A 196 5.29 -7.58 2.33
C TYR A 196 4.77 -6.95 1.03
N ALA A 197 4.92 -7.63 -0.12
CA ALA A 197 4.23 -7.26 -1.35
C ALA A 197 2.70 -7.35 -1.17
N GLY A 198 2.19 -8.39 -0.51
CA GLY A 198 0.76 -8.50 -0.16
C GLY A 198 0.27 -7.35 0.74
N GLN A 199 1.08 -6.88 1.69
CA GLN A 199 0.76 -5.70 2.50
C GLN A 199 0.76 -4.41 1.66
N PHE A 200 1.77 -4.19 0.82
CA PHE A 200 1.84 -3.04 -0.09
C PHE A 200 0.62 -3.00 -1.03
N ILE A 201 0.20 -4.15 -1.56
CA ILE A 201 -0.99 -4.26 -2.41
C ILE A 201 -2.30 -3.98 -1.62
N ASP A 202 -2.42 -4.38 -0.34
CA ASP A 202 -3.58 -3.97 0.49
C ASP A 202 -3.62 -2.45 0.70
N HIS A 203 -2.46 -1.81 0.82
CA HIS A 203 -2.37 -0.36 1.00
C HIS A 203 -2.80 0.41 -0.26
N ASP A 204 -2.65 -0.18 -1.44
CA ASP A 204 -3.13 0.34 -2.71
C ASP A 204 -4.66 0.23 -2.83
N ILE A 205 -5.22 -0.95 -2.54
CA ILE A 205 -6.62 -1.26 -2.90
C ILE A 205 -7.65 -1.09 -1.77
N THR A 206 -7.25 -1.10 -0.49
CA THR A 206 -8.19 -0.95 0.64
C THR A 206 -7.75 0.05 1.72
N LEU A 207 -8.71 0.81 2.25
CA LEU A 207 -8.58 1.57 3.49
C LEU A 207 -9.97 1.85 4.13
N ASP A 208 -10.31 1.13 5.21
CA ASP A 208 -11.46 1.45 6.07
C ASP A 208 -11.00 2.21 7.32
N VAL A 209 -11.47 3.45 7.47
CA VAL A 209 -11.18 4.33 8.61
C VAL A 209 -12.34 4.44 9.61
N SER A 210 -13.48 3.82 9.32
CA SER A 210 -14.80 4.27 9.81
C SER A 210 -15.58 3.26 10.64
N SER A 211 -15.40 1.95 10.40
CA SER A 211 -16.29 0.94 10.97
C SER A 211 -15.91 0.50 12.39
N SER A 212 -16.90 0.30 13.28
CA SER A 212 -16.71 -0.16 14.67
C SER A 212 -16.86 -1.69 14.85
N LEU A 213 -16.19 -2.25 15.85
CA LEU A 213 -16.27 -3.68 16.21
C LEU A 213 -17.49 -4.00 17.08
N ASP A 214 -17.97 -2.99 17.81
CA ASP A 214 -19.00 -3.15 18.85
C ASP A 214 -20.44 -3.08 18.32
N ILE A 215 -20.60 -2.70 17.05
CA ILE A 215 -21.88 -2.40 16.40
C ILE A 215 -21.99 -3.18 15.08
N SER A 216 -23.10 -3.87 14.84
CA SER A 216 -23.29 -4.50 13.52
C SER A 216 -23.48 -3.43 12.44
N THR A 217 -22.72 -3.55 11.36
CA THR A 217 -22.58 -2.52 10.32
C THR A 217 -22.81 -3.15 8.94
N ASP A 218 -23.61 -2.51 8.09
CA ASP A 218 -23.76 -2.91 6.68
C ASP A 218 -22.56 -2.39 5.88
N ALA A 219 -21.79 -3.28 5.25
CA ALA A 219 -20.61 -2.88 4.47
C ALA A 219 -20.93 -1.89 3.33
N ASN A 220 -22.17 -1.83 2.85
CA ASN A 220 -22.56 -0.91 1.77
C ASN A 220 -22.55 0.57 2.18
N THR A 221 -22.56 0.88 3.48
CA THR A 221 -22.45 2.25 4.02
C THR A 221 -21.00 2.68 4.28
N ILE A 222 -20.06 1.75 4.27
CA ILE A 222 -18.64 1.99 4.55
C ILE A 222 -17.94 2.50 3.29
N HIS A 223 -17.19 3.58 3.43
CA HIS A 223 -16.38 4.15 2.37
C HIS A 223 -14.99 3.48 2.33
N ASN A 224 -14.52 3.18 1.12
CA ASN A 224 -13.11 2.83 0.90
C ASN A 224 -12.37 4.14 0.67
N MET A 225 -11.37 4.45 1.48
CA MET A 225 -10.58 5.69 1.35
C MET A 225 -9.40 5.53 0.38
N ARG A 226 -9.51 4.56 -0.54
CA ARG A 226 -8.57 4.15 -1.59
C ARG A 226 -9.33 3.79 -2.85
N SER A 227 -8.70 3.94 -4.02
CA SER A 227 -9.21 3.40 -5.28
C SER A 227 -9.30 1.86 -5.21
N PRO A 228 -10.45 1.23 -5.50
CA PRO A 228 -10.58 -0.23 -5.57
C PRO A 228 -10.12 -0.74 -6.95
N SER A 229 -8.88 -0.38 -7.29
CA SER A 229 -8.19 -0.53 -8.57
C SER A 229 -6.69 -0.71 -8.30
N LEU A 230 -5.90 -1.18 -9.28
CA LEU A 230 -4.44 -1.30 -9.15
C LEU A 230 -3.74 -0.17 -9.93
N ASP A 231 -3.99 1.07 -9.54
CA ASP A 231 -3.54 2.30 -10.23
C ASP A 231 -2.37 3.01 -9.53
N LEU A 232 -1.84 2.41 -8.46
CA LEU A 232 -0.75 2.93 -7.62
C LEU A 232 -1.08 4.26 -6.93
N ASP A 233 -2.35 4.49 -6.52
CA ASP A 233 -2.74 5.67 -5.73
C ASP A 233 -1.95 5.78 -4.39
N SER A 234 -1.44 4.66 -3.87
CA SER A 234 -0.63 4.61 -2.65
C SER A 234 0.81 5.13 -2.86
N VAL A 235 1.25 5.26 -4.11
CA VAL A 235 2.54 5.83 -4.53
C VAL A 235 2.35 7.24 -5.09
N TYR A 236 1.46 7.39 -6.08
CA TYR A 236 1.27 8.62 -6.83
C TYR A 236 0.34 9.63 -6.13
N GLY A 237 -0.41 9.22 -5.10
CA GLY A 237 -1.44 10.06 -4.50
C GLY A 237 -2.42 10.54 -5.57
N ARG A 238 -2.76 11.84 -5.56
CA ARG A 238 -3.64 12.46 -6.57
C ARG A 238 -2.85 13.06 -7.76
N GLY A 239 -1.63 12.60 -8.00
CA GLY A 239 -0.78 13.02 -9.12
C GLY A 239 -0.04 14.35 -8.91
N PRO A 240 0.88 14.72 -9.82
CA PRO A 240 1.74 15.91 -9.68
C PRO A 240 0.98 17.25 -9.85
N ALA A 241 -0.33 17.23 -10.08
CA ALA A 241 -1.19 18.41 -9.95
C ALA A 241 -1.63 18.63 -8.49
N LEU A 242 -2.14 17.58 -7.85
CA LEU A 242 -2.83 17.68 -6.58
C LEU A 242 -1.97 17.27 -5.38
N ASP A 243 -0.88 16.52 -5.58
CA ASP A 243 0.14 16.17 -4.58
C ASP A 243 1.64 16.32 -5.02
N PRO A 244 2.09 17.35 -5.78
CA PRO A 244 3.50 17.60 -6.15
C PRO A 244 4.52 17.72 -5.00
N PHE A 245 4.11 17.62 -3.73
CA PHE A 245 5.08 17.40 -2.64
C PHE A 245 5.64 15.97 -2.61
N LEU A 246 5.05 15.03 -3.36
CA LEU A 246 5.58 13.68 -3.61
C LEU A 246 6.61 13.65 -4.75
N TYR A 247 6.75 14.75 -5.51
CA TYR A 247 7.38 14.76 -6.82
C TYR A 247 8.56 15.72 -6.91
N ASP A 248 9.57 15.32 -7.67
CA ASP A 248 10.67 16.17 -8.11
C ASP A 248 10.33 16.70 -9.51
N MET A 249 10.26 18.03 -9.64
CA MET A 249 9.73 18.71 -10.82
C MET A 249 10.88 19.15 -11.74
N PRO A 250 10.79 18.94 -13.07
CA PRO A 250 11.89 19.23 -13.98
C PRO A 250 12.39 20.68 -13.91
N GLY A 251 13.71 20.83 -13.78
CA GLY A 251 14.37 22.13 -13.76
C GLY A 251 14.36 22.84 -15.13
N PRO A 252 14.72 24.14 -15.19
CA PRO A 252 14.75 24.91 -16.43
C PRO A 252 15.63 24.25 -17.50
N GLY A 253 15.05 24.01 -18.69
CA GLY A 253 15.73 23.39 -19.83
C GLY A 253 15.59 21.86 -19.92
N ALA A 254 15.03 21.18 -18.90
CA ALA A 254 14.60 19.79 -19.00
C ALA A 254 13.24 19.66 -19.71
N ASN A 255 12.86 18.43 -20.09
CA ASN A 255 11.50 18.15 -20.56
C ASN A 255 10.50 18.37 -19.40
N PRO A 256 9.49 19.26 -19.52
CA PRO A 256 8.60 19.62 -18.43
C PRO A 256 7.68 18.47 -17.97
N SER A 257 7.51 17.42 -18.78
CA SER A 257 6.77 16.21 -18.43
C SER A 257 7.63 15.11 -17.79
N ALA A 258 8.94 15.28 -17.66
CA ALA A 258 9.84 14.28 -17.08
C ALA A 258 9.82 14.26 -15.53
N ILE A 259 8.61 14.33 -14.95
CA ILE A 259 8.38 14.45 -13.51
C ILE A 259 8.75 13.13 -12.81
N LYS A 260 9.57 13.23 -11.77
CA LYS A 260 10.04 12.09 -10.96
C LYS A 260 9.38 12.08 -9.59
N MET A 261 9.43 10.94 -8.90
CA MET A 261 9.14 10.86 -7.47
C MET A 261 10.32 11.40 -6.67
N GLN A 262 10.06 12.11 -5.57
CA GLN A 262 11.12 12.46 -4.61
C GLN A 262 11.69 11.18 -3.97
N LEU A 263 12.99 11.18 -3.67
CA LEU A 263 13.66 10.14 -2.89
C LEU A 263 14.17 10.74 -1.57
N GLY A 264 14.21 9.95 -0.50
CA GLY A 264 14.75 10.36 0.78
C GLY A 264 16.21 9.96 0.96
N THR A 265 16.78 10.42 2.07
CA THR A 265 18.17 10.13 2.44
C THR A 265 18.27 9.33 3.72
N ASN A 266 19.24 8.43 3.80
CA ASN A 266 19.53 7.66 5.00
C ASN A 266 20.27 8.50 6.05
N LEU A 267 20.13 8.14 7.33
CA LEU A 267 21.09 8.58 8.34
C LEU A 267 22.42 7.80 8.15
N PRO A 268 23.57 8.47 7.94
CA PRO A 268 24.85 7.78 7.81
C PRO A 268 25.22 7.09 9.13
N SER A 269 25.43 5.78 9.08
CA SER A 269 25.67 4.91 10.24
C SER A 269 26.50 3.67 9.88
N GLY A 270 27.35 3.77 8.86
CA GLY A 270 28.16 2.67 8.33
C GLY A 270 27.44 1.80 7.28
N PRO A 271 28.10 0.75 6.77
CA PRO A 271 27.58 -0.05 5.66
C PRO A 271 26.38 -0.94 5.99
N GLY A 272 25.49 -1.15 5.01
CA GLY A 272 24.33 -2.04 5.11
C GLY A 272 23.82 -2.48 3.75
N GLY A 273 22.54 -2.88 3.69
CA GLY A 273 21.88 -3.35 2.47
C GLY A 273 22.51 -4.64 1.91
N PRO A 274 22.42 -4.83 0.58
CA PRO A 274 23.06 -5.95 -0.11
C PRO A 274 24.56 -6.03 0.14
N GLY A 275 25.04 -7.25 0.43
CA GLY A 275 26.46 -7.57 0.41
C GLY A 275 26.98 -7.83 -1.02
N GLY A 276 28.27 -8.09 -1.14
CA GLY A 276 28.83 -8.66 -2.36
C GLY A 276 28.70 -10.18 -2.39
N PRO A 277 29.02 -10.85 -3.52
CA PRO A 277 28.97 -12.32 -3.63
C PRO A 277 29.86 -13.08 -2.62
N GLY A 278 30.81 -12.39 -1.98
CA GLY A 278 31.69 -12.92 -0.92
C GLY A 278 31.22 -12.65 0.51
N GLY A 279 30.06 -12.05 0.73
CA GLY A 279 29.49 -11.78 2.06
C GLY A 279 29.29 -10.30 2.36
N SER A 280 29.56 -9.88 3.61
CA SER A 280 29.50 -8.46 4.02
C SER A 280 30.49 -7.56 3.26
N VAL A 281 31.54 -8.15 2.68
CA VAL A 281 32.44 -7.50 1.72
C VAL A 281 31.64 -7.08 0.49
N GLY A 282 31.39 -5.78 0.37
CA GLY A 282 30.58 -5.18 -0.70
C GLY A 282 29.42 -4.33 -0.19
N MET A 283 28.98 -4.48 1.07
CA MET A 283 28.01 -3.53 1.65
C MET A 283 28.58 -2.11 1.64
N VAL A 284 27.75 -1.11 1.33
CA VAL A 284 28.15 0.30 1.28
C VAL A 284 27.35 1.15 2.27
N GLN A 285 27.89 2.32 2.64
CA GLN A 285 27.12 3.31 3.39
C GLN A 285 26.17 4.05 2.43
N HIS A 286 24.98 3.48 2.22
CA HIS A 286 23.96 4.12 1.40
C HIS A 286 23.56 5.50 1.93
N ALA A 287 23.18 6.38 1.00
CA ALA A 287 22.62 7.70 1.30
C ALA A 287 21.23 7.92 0.67
N ASP A 288 20.71 6.95 -0.08
CA ASP A 288 19.64 7.07 -1.07
C ASP A 288 18.58 5.95 -0.99
N ARG A 289 18.46 5.29 0.18
CA ARG A 289 17.61 4.11 0.44
C ARG A 289 16.63 4.37 1.60
N ASP A 290 15.90 5.48 1.54
CA ASP A 290 14.74 5.78 2.39
C ASP A 290 13.74 6.66 1.61
N VAL A 291 12.48 6.71 2.05
CA VAL A 291 11.47 7.61 1.50
C VAL A 291 11.72 9.06 1.96
N PRO A 292 11.24 10.09 1.23
CA PRO A 292 11.40 11.48 1.67
C PRO A 292 10.68 11.69 3.01
N ARG A 293 11.28 12.49 3.91
CA ARG A 293 10.77 12.72 5.27
C ARG A 293 10.78 14.19 5.63
N LEU A 294 9.79 14.63 6.39
CA LEU A 294 9.76 15.99 6.94
C LEU A 294 10.95 16.20 7.90
N LEU A 295 11.57 17.38 7.80
CA LEU A 295 12.64 17.80 8.71
C LEU A 295 12.07 18.10 10.10
N GLY A 296 12.79 17.69 11.14
CA GLY A 296 12.38 17.81 12.55
C GLY A 296 12.10 16.46 13.20
N SER A 297 11.93 16.46 14.53
CA SER A 297 11.94 15.27 15.41
C SER A 297 10.87 14.20 15.15
N ALA A 298 9.91 14.47 14.26
CA ALA A 298 8.87 13.53 13.85
C ALA A 298 9.27 12.62 12.67
N HIS A 299 10.16 13.08 11.79
CA HIS A 299 10.63 12.37 10.58
C HIS A 299 9.54 11.63 9.76
N THR A 300 8.35 12.23 9.68
CA THR A 300 7.18 11.66 9.00
C THR A 300 7.44 11.52 7.50
N ALA A 301 7.19 10.34 6.94
CA ALA A 301 7.30 10.08 5.51
C ALA A 301 6.34 10.94 4.67
N ILE A 302 6.83 11.36 3.50
CA ILE A 302 6.12 12.18 2.51
C ILE A 302 5.78 11.25 1.33
N ILE A 303 4.74 10.44 1.51
CA ILE A 303 4.36 9.34 0.60
C ILE A 303 2.83 9.25 0.42
N GLY A 304 2.36 8.65 -0.67
CA GLY A 304 0.93 8.61 -1.06
C GLY A 304 0.01 7.83 -0.11
N ASP A 305 0.51 6.77 0.55
CA ASP A 305 -0.12 6.15 1.72
C ASP A 305 0.87 6.07 2.90
N PRO A 306 0.60 6.75 4.04
CA PRO A 306 1.49 6.70 5.20
C PRO A 306 1.59 5.31 5.85
N ARG A 307 0.69 4.35 5.54
CA ARG A 307 0.83 2.95 5.96
C ARG A 307 2.02 2.26 5.30
N ASN A 308 2.51 2.76 4.16
CA ASN A 308 3.76 2.27 3.59
C ASN A 308 5.00 2.64 4.43
N ASP A 309 4.84 3.49 5.47
CA ASP A 309 5.83 3.75 6.52
C ASP A 309 5.54 2.92 7.81
N GLU A 310 4.80 1.80 7.73
CA GLU A 310 4.47 0.97 8.90
C GLU A 310 5.65 0.16 9.44
N ASN A 311 6.51 -0.37 8.56
CA ASN A 311 7.67 -1.19 8.93
C ASN A 311 8.78 -1.09 7.87
N LEU A 312 9.99 -1.50 8.26
CA LEU A 312 11.20 -1.33 7.46
C LEU A 312 11.14 -2.03 6.09
N VAL A 313 10.53 -3.21 5.97
CA VAL A 313 10.50 -3.93 4.68
C VAL A 313 9.51 -3.29 3.71
N VAL A 314 8.35 -2.85 4.20
CA VAL A 314 7.36 -2.14 3.35
C VAL A 314 7.86 -0.78 2.90
N VAL A 315 8.55 0.00 3.76
CA VAL A 315 9.07 1.31 3.33
C VAL A 315 10.20 1.18 2.32
N GLN A 316 11.03 0.13 2.41
CA GLN A 316 12.04 -0.19 1.39
C GLN A 316 11.40 -0.66 0.07
N LEU A 317 10.30 -1.42 0.12
CA LEU A 317 9.54 -1.79 -1.08
C LEU A 317 8.81 -0.58 -1.71
N HIS A 318 8.31 0.34 -0.89
CA HIS A 318 7.74 1.60 -1.37
C HIS A 318 8.81 2.48 -2.03
N HIS A 319 9.98 2.65 -1.39
CA HIS A 319 11.14 3.33 -1.98
C HIS A 319 11.59 2.67 -3.30
N THR A 320 11.54 1.34 -3.38
CA THR A 320 11.78 0.59 -4.62
C THR A 320 10.83 1.06 -5.73
N MET A 321 9.53 1.24 -5.45
CA MET A 321 8.56 1.78 -6.41
C MET A 321 8.83 3.25 -6.80
N LEU A 322 9.37 4.09 -5.89
CA LEU A 322 9.79 5.45 -6.23
C LEU A 322 10.99 5.44 -7.21
N ARG A 323 12.00 4.60 -6.95
CA ARG A 323 13.13 4.37 -7.89
C ARG A 323 12.64 3.83 -9.23
N PHE A 324 11.64 2.95 -9.22
CA PHE A 324 11.09 2.30 -10.42
C PHE A 324 10.51 3.31 -11.39
N HIS A 325 9.64 4.20 -10.90
CA HIS A 325 9.12 5.31 -11.72
C HIS A 325 10.23 6.20 -12.26
N ASN A 326 11.20 6.57 -11.43
CA ASN A 326 12.29 7.46 -11.83
C ASN A 326 13.16 6.86 -12.95
N ALA A 327 13.49 5.57 -12.85
CA ALA A 327 14.25 4.85 -13.88
C ALA A 327 13.45 4.61 -15.17
N VAL A 328 12.12 4.45 -15.09
CA VAL A 328 11.26 4.38 -16.28
C VAL A 328 11.15 5.76 -16.95
N VAL A 329 11.05 6.87 -16.20
CA VAL A 329 11.11 8.24 -16.75
C VAL A 329 12.40 8.49 -17.53
N ASP A 330 13.56 8.07 -16.98
CA ASP A 330 14.85 8.17 -17.69
C ASP A 330 14.89 7.33 -18.97
N ALA A 331 14.25 6.16 -18.98
CA ALA A 331 14.18 5.31 -20.16
C ALA A 331 13.23 5.83 -21.25
N VAL A 332 12.07 6.38 -20.87
CA VAL A 332 11.13 7.03 -21.79
C VAL A 332 11.80 8.27 -22.43
N LEU A 333 12.54 9.07 -21.65
CA LEU A 333 13.39 10.14 -22.22
C LEU A 333 14.43 9.61 -23.21
N ALA A 334 15.14 8.54 -22.86
CA ALA A 334 16.20 7.98 -23.70
C ALA A 334 15.70 7.33 -25.01
N SER A 335 14.42 6.95 -25.09
CA SER A 335 13.78 6.51 -26.34
C SER A 335 13.50 7.65 -27.33
N GLY A 336 13.63 8.92 -26.90
CA GLY A 336 13.21 10.07 -27.71
C GLY A 336 11.68 10.20 -27.80
N PHE A 337 10.94 9.60 -26.87
CA PHE A 337 9.47 9.67 -26.81
C PHE A 337 8.98 11.12 -26.84
N SER A 338 8.07 11.41 -27.77
CA SER A 338 7.60 12.76 -28.07
C SER A 338 6.34 13.19 -27.31
N GLY A 339 5.71 12.26 -26.59
CA GLY A 339 4.51 12.50 -25.77
C GLY A 339 4.82 12.95 -24.34
N ASP A 340 3.81 12.87 -23.47
CA ASP A 340 3.96 13.15 -22.04
C ASP A 340 4.72 12.01 -21.33
N VAL A 341 5.94 12.31 -20.88
CA VAL A 341 6.87 11.35 -20.28
C VAL A 341 6.34 10.81 -18.95
N PHE A 342 5.65 11.63 -18.14
CA PHE A 342 5.11 11.20 -16.86
C PHE A 342 3.93 10.23 -17.04
N VAL A 343 3.02 10.55 -17.97
CA VAL A 343 1.87 9.69 -18.29
C VAL A 343 2.34 8.34 -18.81
N GLU A 344 3.28 8.33 -19.76
CA GLU A 344 3.81 7.07 -20.31
C GLU A 344 4.62 6.28 -19.28
N ALA A 345 5.47 6.94 -18.48
CA ALA A 345 6.20 6.27 -17.41
C ALA A 345 5.26 5.68 -16.34
N LYS A 346 4.20 6.40 -15.94
CA LYS A 346 3.18 5.85 -15.04
C LYS A 346 2.48 4.65 -15.69
N ARG A 347 2.08 4.73 -16.97
CA ARG A 347 1.42 3.62 -17.68
C ARG A 347 2.29 2.36 -17.66
N ILE A 348 3.57 2.48 -18.04
CA ILE A 348 4.55 1.40 -18.02
C ILE A 348 4.69 0.82 -16.59
N VAL A 349 4.92 1.66 -15.58
CA VAL A 349 5.06 1.23 -14.18
C VAL A 349 3.82 0.47 -13.70
N THR A 350 2.63 1.03 -13.90
CA THR A 350 1.36 0.43 -13.49
C THR A 350 1.12 -0.91 -14.19
N HIS A 351 1.39 -1.05 -15.50
CA HIS A 351 1.21 -2.33 -16.20
C HIS A 351 2.17 -3.42 -15.72
N HIS A 352 3.43 -3.09 -15.44
CA HIS A 352 4.40 -4.06 -14.91
C HIS A 352 4.09 -4.46 -13.46
N TYR A 353 3.61 -3.51 -12.63
CA TYR A 353 3.09 -3.81 -11.29
C TYR A 353 1.85 -4.72 -11.35
N GLN A 354 0.83 -4.37 -12.15
CA GLN A 354 -0.36 -5.19 -12.32
C GLN A 354 -0.02 -6.61 -12.84
N TRP A 355 0.95 -6.71 -13.76
CA TRP A 355 1.46 -8.00 -14.22
C TRP A 355 2.12 -8.79 -13.08
N ALA A 356 3.01 -8.19 -12.29
CA ALA A 356 3.63 -8.86 -11.14
C ALA A 356 2.60 -9.29 -10.09
N VAL A 357 1.56 -8.49 -9.83
CA VAL A 357 0.45 -8.90 -8.95
C VAL A 357 -0.21 -10.19 -9.46
N VAL A 358 -0.53 -10.30 -10.75
CA VAL A 358 -1.21 -11.48 -11.33
C VAL A 358 -0.29 -12.68 -11.53
N HIS A 359 0.90 -12.46 -12.08
CA HIS A 359 1.78 -13.50 -12.62
C HIS A 359 2.88 -13.94 -11.64
N ASP A 360 3.08 -13.22 -10.53
CA ASP A 360 4.01 -13.58 -9.47
C ASP A 360 3.24 -13.80 -8.15
N PHE A 361 2.84 -12.71 -7.48
CA PHE A 361 2.19 -12.75 -6.16
C PHE A 361 0.94 -13.65 -6.10
N LEU A 362 -0.04 -13.44 -6.99
CA LEU A 362 -1.27 -14.24 -6.97
C LEU A 362 -1.03 -15.71 -7.34
N ARG A 363 -0.05 -16.03 -8.19
CA ARG A 363 0.30 -17.42 -8.50
C ARG A 363 0.97 -18.12 -7.32
N ALA A 364 1.75 -17.39 -6.52
CA ALA A 364 2.29 -17.89 -5.26
C ALA A 364 1.20 -18.14 -4.21
N VAL A 365 0.37 -17.14 -3.89
CA VAL A 365 -0.59 -17.23 -2.75
C VAL A 365 -1.90 -17.95 -3.08
N CYS A 366 -2.42 -17.87 -4.31
CA CYS A 366 -3.66 -18.57 -4.73
C CYS A 366 -3.39 -19.89 -5.46
N GLY A 367 -2.19 -20.06 -6.03
CA GLY A 367 -1.88 -21.16 -6.95
C GLY A 367 -2.35 -20.88 -8.39
N PRO A 368 -1.64 -21.41 -9.40
CA PRO A 368 -1.81 -21.01 -10.80
C PRO A 368 -3.22 -21.31 -11.35
N THR A 369 -3.82 -22.44 -10.98
CA THR A 369 -5.16 -22.86 -11.43
C THR A 369 -6.25 -21.88 -10.99
N ALA A 370 -6.16 -21.33 -9.77
CA ALA A 370 -7.14 -20.37 -9.26
C ALA A 370 -7.02 -19.03 -9.99
N VAL A 371 -5.80 -18.55 -10.23
CA VAL A 371 -5.54 -17.33 -11.01
C VAL A 371 -6.05 -17.46 -12.44
N THR A 372 -5.66 -18.52 -13.16
CA THR A 372 -6.14 -18.76 -14.52
C THR A 372 -7.67 -18.88 -14.57
N SER A 373 -8.29 -19.62 -13.63
CA SER A 373 -9.75 -19.73 -13.55
C SER A 373 -10.43 -18.37 -13.35
N ALA A 374 -9.93 -17.52 -12.46
CA ALA A 374 -10.47 -16.18 -12.23
C ALA A 374 -10.29 -15.26 -13.46
N MET A 375 -9.09 -15.23 -14.04
CA MET A 375 -8.80 -14.41 -15.22
C MET A 375 -9.61 -14.85 -16.45
N THR A 376 -9.97 -16.13 -16.58
CA THR A 376 -10.92 -16.60 -17.61
C THR A 376 -12.38 -16.26 -17.25
N SER A 377 -12.86 -16.71 -16.08
CA SER A 377 -14.31 -16.76 -15.78
C SER A 377 -14.94 -15.46 -15.27
N VAL A 378 -14.15 -14.54 -14.69
CA VAL A 378 -14.71 -13.28 -14.18
C VAL A 378 -15.12 -12.39 -15.36
N SER A 379 -16.42 -12.09 -15.46
CA SER A 379 -16.94 -11.01 -16.31
C SER A 379 -17.13 -9.73 -15.51
N ALA A 380 -16.49 -8.66 -15.99
CA ALA A 380 -16.56 -7.30 -15.48
C ALA A 380 -16.20 -6.34 -16.63
N PRO A 381 -17.17 -5.72 -17.31
CA PRO A 381 -16.88 -4.77 -18.38
C PRO A 381 -16.07 -3.56 -17.88
N PRO A 382 -15.26 -2.90 -18.74
CA PRO A 382 -14.64 -1.62 -18.41
C PRO A 382 -15.66 -0.61 -17.87
N ASN A 383 -15.25 0.19 -16.89
CA ASN A 383 -16.07 1.15 -16.15
C ASN A 383 -17.27 0.56 -15.37
N SER A 384 -17.42 -0.76 -15.30
CA SER A 384 -18.49 -1.38 -14.49
C SER A 384 -18.38 -1.05 -13.01
N ALA A 385 -19.52 -0.90 -12.34
CA ALA A 385 -19.60 -0.57 -10.93
C ALA A 385 -19.01 -1.69 -10.06
N PHE A 386 -18.19 -1.31 -9.09
CA PHE A 386 -17.52 -2.22 -8.16
C PHE A 386 -17.52 -1.65 -6.75
N ARG A 387 -17.44 -2.54 -5.76
CA ARG A 387 -17.34 -2.25 -4.34
C ARG A 387 -16.39 -3.27 -3.74
N MET A 388 -15.44 -2.81 -2.94
CA MET A 388 -14.44 -3.69 -2.33
C MET A 388 -15.14 -4.71 -1.41
N PRO A 389 -15.07 -6.03 -1.66
CA PRO A 389 -15.85 -6.99 -0.88
C PRO A 389 -15.29 -7.17 0.53
N VAL A 390 -16.12 -7.14 1.56
CA VAL A 390 -15.64 -7.43 2.94
C VAL A 390 -15.28 -8.91 3.14
N GLU A 391 -15.83 -9.82 2.34
CA GLU A 391 -15.32 -11.20 2.24
C GLU A 391 -13.83 -11.24 1.81
N PHE A 392 -13.36 -10.25 1.05
CA PHE A 392 -11.96 -10.08 0.68
C PHE A 392 -11.19 -9.34 1.78
N SER A 393 -11.51 -8.06 2.05
CA SER A 393 -10.69 -7.16 2.88
C SER A 393 -10.69 -7.46 4.38
N VAL A 394 -11.75 -8.13 4.88
CA VAL A 394 -11.92 -8.48 6.30
C VAL A 394 -11.72 -9.97 6.57
N ALA A 395 -11.79 -10.83 5.55
CA ALA A 395 -11.57 -12.26 5.74
C ALA A 395 -10.47 -12.83 4.84
N ALA A 396 -10.71 -13.02 3.55
CA ALA A 396 -9.80 -13.81 2.73
C ALA A 396 -8.39 -13.21 2.65
N TYR A 397 -8.25 -11.91 2.35
CA TYR A 397 -6.95 -11.26 2.17
C TYR A 397 -6.16 -11.10 3.48
N ARG A 398 -6.81 -11.30 4.64
CA ARG A 398 -6.17 -11.34 5.97
C ARG A 398 -5.37 -12.62 6.24
N PHE A 399 -5.10 -13.43 5.21
CA PHE A 399 -4.16 -14.56 5.27
C PHE A 399 -2.74 -14.09 5.60
N GLY A 400 -2.33 -12.90 5.15
CA GLY A 400 -0.96 -12.38 5.29
C GLY A 400 -0.42 -12.35 6.73
N HIS A 401 -1.29 -12.18 7.73
CA HIS A 401 -0.91 -12.20 9.15
C HIS A 401 -0.25 -13.53 9.58
N SER A 402 -0.68 -14.66 8.99
CA SER A 402 -0.10 -16.00 9.28
C SER A 402 1.24 -16.24 8.58
N MET A 403 1.59 -15.43 7.57
CA MET A 403 2.82 -15.56 6.78
C MET A 403 4.03 -14.81 7.37
N ILE A 404 3.81 -13.99 8.40
CA ILE A 404 4.83 -13.18 9.09
C ILE A 404 5.74 -14.10 9.93
N ARG A 405 7.05 -13.82 9.96
CA ARG A 405 8.04 -14.52 10.80
C ARG A 405 8.40 -13.72 12.06
N ASP A 406 8.88 -14.42 13.07
CA ASP A 406 9.45 -13.86 14.31
C ASP A 406 10.84 -13.24 14.08
N THR A 407 11.62 -13.83 13.17
CA THR A 407 12.97 -13.40 12.78
C THR A 407 13.18 -13.49 11.26
N TYR A 408 13.99 -12.57 10.74
CA TYR A 408 14.40 -12.47 9.35
C TYR A 408 15.92 -12.28 9.27
N TRP A 409 16.56 -12.80 8.24
CA TRP A 409 17.86 -12.29 7.83
C TRP A 409 17.61 -10.99 7.04
N LEU A 410 18.03 -9.84 7.58
CA LEU A 410 17.75 -8.52 6.98
C LEU A 410 18.92 -7.98 6.16
N ASN A 411 20.14 -8.20 6.65
CA ASN A 411 21.43 -7.96 5.99
C ASN A 411 22.53 -8.59 6.88
N PHE A 412 23.82 -8.43 6.56
CA PHE A 412 24.92 -9.00 7.36
C PHE A 412 25.07 -8.40 8.78
N ASN A 413 24.54 -7.20 9.05
CA ASN A 413 24.51 -6.63 10.40
C ASN A 413 23.37 -7.23 11.25
N PHE A 414 22.31 -7.72 10.62
CA PHE A 414 21.12 -8.29 11.26
C PHE A 414 20.75 -9.66 10.66
N PRO A 415 21.60 -10.69 10.84
CA PRO A 415 21.38 -12.03 10.27
C PRO A 415 20.22 -12.80 10.94
N ALA A 416 19.73 -12.31 12.08
CA ALA A 416 18.55 -12.80 12.79
C ALA A 416 17.73 -11.62 13.35
N GLY A 417 17.52 -10.58 12.53
CA GLY A 417 16.74 -9.41 12.90
C GLY A 417 15.30 -9.79 13.30
N THR A 418 14.88 -9.39 14.50
CA THR A 418 13.56 -9.73 15.02
C THR A 418 12.46 -8.90 14.37
N LEU A 419 11.23 -9.40 14.39
CA LEU A 419 10.07 -8.62 13.93
C LEU A 419 9.90 -7.31 14.70
N ALA A 420 10.23 -7.30 16.01
CA ALA A 420 10.27 -6.09 16.81
C ALA A 420 11.28 -5.06 16.26
N GLN A 421 12.45 -5.51 15.80
CA GLN A 421 13.42 -4.66 15.12
C GLN A 421 12.89 -4.17 13.75
N VAL A 422 12.22 -5.02 12.96
CA VAL A 422 11.61 -4.63 11.67
C VAL A 422 10.57 -3.50 11.82
N PHE A 423 9.85 -3.44 12.96
CA PHE A 423 9.00 -2.28 13.29
C PHE A 423 9.80 -1.11 13.90
N GLN A 424 10.70 -1.36 14.86
CA GLN A 424 11.49 -0.30 15.53
C GLN A 424 12.39 0.47 14.57
N PHE A 425 12.97 -0.21 13.57
CA PHE A 425 13.94 0.38 12.65
C PHE A 425 13.34 1.45 11.73
N ASN A 426 12.01 1.53 11.68
CA ASN A 426 11.28 2.58 10.98
C ASN A 426 10.59 3.58 11.93
N ARG A 427 11.17 3.85 13.11
CA ARG A 427 10.60 4.74 14.16
C ARG A 427 11.65 5.65 14.80
N ASN A 428 11.21 6.80 15.30
CA ASN A 428 12.07 7.71 16.05
C ASN A 428 12.58 7.04 17.35
N PRO A 429 13.85 7.26 17.77
CA PRO A 429 14.84 8.20 17.25
C PRO A 429 15.80 7.58 16.19
N HIS A 430 15.29 6.71 15.33
CA HIS A 430 16.08 5.99 14.33
C HIS A 430 15.73 6.34 12.87
N LEU A 431 14.90 7.36 12.66
CA LEU A 431 14.61 7.93 11.34
C LEU A 431 15.46 9.18 11.09
N PRO A 432 15.80 9.52 9.82
CA PRO A 432 15.65 8.69 8.62
C PRO A 432 16.39 7.36 8.72
N VAL A 433 15.93 6.34 7.99
CA VAL A 433 16.40 4.96 8.10
C VAL A 433 17.92 4.91 8.00
N ARG A 434 18.57 4.25 8.96
CA ARG A 434 20.03 4.21 9.06
C ARG A 434 20.63 3.38 7.92
N SER A 435 21.74 3.85 7.36
CA SER A 435 22.40 3.21 6.21
C SER A 435 22.79 1.74 6.47
N ASN A 436 23.20 1.42 7.70
CA ASN A 436 23.53 0.04 8.12
C ASN A 436 22.29 -0.84 8.38
N TRP A 437 21.08 -0.26 8.37
CA TRP A 437 19.80 -0.93 8.60
C TRP A 437 19.01 -1.14 7.31
N VAL A 438 19.50 -0.66 6.16
CA VAL A 438 18.91 -0.93 4.84
C VAL A 438 18.81 -2.45 4.61
N VAL A 439 17.66 -2.91 4.11
CA VAL A 439 17.35 -4.33 3.92
C VAL A 439 17.98 -4.82 2.62
N ASP A 440 18.66 -5.96 2.69
CA ASP A 440 19.06 -6.74 1.53
C ASP A 440 17.83 -7.48 0.96
N LEU A 441 17.22 -6.91 -0.07
CA LEU A 441 16.02 -7.48 -0.69
C LEU A 441 16.28 -8.80 -1.44
N ASN A 442 17.54 -9.19 -1.68
CA ASN A 442 17.88 -10.53 -2.20
C ASN A 442 17.46 -11.66 -1.24
N ALA A 443 17.35 -11.37 0.05
CA ALA A 443 16.85 -12.31 1.05
C ALA A 443 15.31 -12.37 1.15
N PHE A 444 14.59 -11.59 0.34
CA PHE A 444 13.13 -11.52 0.32
C PHE A 444 12.54 -11.89 -1.04
N PHE A 445 13.23 -11.58 -2.13
CA PHE A 445 12.83 -11.85 -3.50
C PHE A 445 13.95 -12.60 -4.26
N PRO A 446 13.63 -13.58 -5.14
CA PRO A 446 14.62 -14.40 -5.82
C PRO A 446 15.28 -13.67 -7.01
N THR A 447 16.11 -12.66 -6.71
CA THR A 447 16.86 -11.82 -7.67
C THR A 447 17.98 -12.54 -8.41
N GLY A 448 18.32 -13.77 -8.00
CA GLY A 448 19.46 -14.55 -8.50
C GLY A 448 20.78 -14.29 -7.76
N ILE A 449 20.86 -13.27 -6.88
CA ILE A 449 22.03 -13.05 -6.01
C ILE A 449 21.91 -13.97 -4.77
N PRO A 450 22.93 -14.78 -4.45
CA PRO A 450 22.88 -15.67 -3.29
C PRO A 450 23.07 -14.90 -1.98
N VAL A 451 22.26 -15.22 -0.98
CA VAL A 451 22.38 -14.73 0.40
C VAL A 451 22.61 -15.89 1.38
N PRO A 452 23.21 -15.66 2.58
CA PRO A 452 23.43 -16.71 3.58
C PRO A 452 22.15 -17.40 4.06
N VAL A 453 21.04 -16.64 4.14
CA VAL A 453 19.70 -17.14 4.50
C VAL A 453 18.67 -16.43 3.65
N PHE A 454 17.98 -17.18 2.79
CA PHE A 454 16.83 -16.68 2.04
C PHE A 454 15.55 -16.86 2.88
N ASN A 455 14.82 -15.77 3.14
CA ASN A 455 13.64 -15.82 4.01
C ASN A 455 12.42 -16.42 3.26
N LYS A 456 11.84 -17.50 3.81
CA LYS A 456 10.53 -18.03 3.40
C LYS A 456 9.42 -17.52 4.30
N ALA A 457 8.24 -17.28 3.76
CA ALA A 457 7.06 -16.94 4.55
C ALA A 457 6.62 -18.12 5.44
N ARG A 458 6.04 -17.84 6.61
CA ARG A 458 5.36 -18.87 7.42
C ARG A 458 4.15 -19.46 6.66
N LYS A 459 3.64 -20.59 7.15
CA LYS A 459 2.48 -21.26 6.56
C LYS A 459 1.19 -20.47 6.74
N ILE A 460 0.30 -20.58 5.75
CA ILE A 460 -1.07 -20.11 5.86
C ILE A 460 -1.88 -21.13 6.66
N ASP A 461 -1.90 -20.97 7.98
CA ASP A 461 -2.71 -21.75 8.93
C ASP A 461 -3.22 -20.88 10.10
N THR A 462 -3.75 -21.49 11.17
CA THR A 462 -4.34 -20.73 12.30
C THR A 462 -3.37 -20.37 13.41
N GLY A 463 -2.11 -20.81 13.32
CA GLY A 463 -1.01 -20.26 14.10
C GLY A 463 -0.55 -18.91 13.53
N ILE A 464 -0.05 -18.04 14.41
CA ILE A 464 0.50 -16.73 14.06
C ILE A 464 1.80 -16.55 14.86
N ALA A 465 2.76 -15.81 14.31
CA ALA A 465 4.08 -15.60 14.90
C ALA A 465 4.03 -14.93 16.29
N ALA A 466 4.62 -15.58 17.31
CA ALA A 466 4.63 -15.12 18.69
C ALA A 466 5.45 -13.82 18.89
N GLY A 467 6.36 -13.50 17.96
CA GLY A 467 7.04 -12.20 17.91
C GLY A 467 6.09 -11.00 17.77
N LEU A 468 4.84 -11.21 17.36
CA LEU A 468 3.78 -10.20 17.35
C LEU A 468 3.03 -10.07 18.69
N GLU A 469 3.11 -11.05 19.61
CA GLU A 469 2.42 -10.99 20.92
C GLU A 469 3.11 -10.02 21.89
N HIS A 470 4.43 -9.87 21.76
CA HIS A 470 5.32 -9.28 22.78
C HIS A 470 5.98 -7.96 22.33
N LEU A 471 5.36 -7.23 21.40
CA LEU A 471 5.91 -5.96 20.90
C LEU A 471 5.94 -4.87 22.00
N PRO A 472 7.05 -4.10 22.16
CA PRO A 472 7.16 -3.07 23.19
C PRO A 472 6.03 -2.03 23.14
N GLY A 473 5.34 -1.83 24.25
CA GLY A 473 4.16 -0.95 24.34
C GLY A 473 2.84 -1.57 23.85
N PHE A 474 2.86 -2.81 23.35
CA PHE A 474 1.71 -3.49 22.73
C PHE A 474 1.61 -4.98 23.13
N THR A 475 1.82 -5.30 24.40
CA THR A 475 1.65 -6.67 24.94
C THR A 475 0.25 -7.22 24.65
N GLY A 476 0.17 -8.44 24.14
CA GLY A 476 -1.09 -9.10 23.77
C GLY A 476 -1.62 -8.72 22.38
N MET A 477 -0.80 -8.11 21.50
CA MET A 477 -1.28 -7.65 20.19
C MET A 477 -1.87 -8.77 19.32
N MET A 478 -1.44 -10.04 19.43
CA MET A 478 -2.02 -11.14 18.63
C MET A 478 -3.35 -11.68 19.14
N GLU A 479 -3.54 -11.80 20.46
CA GLU A 479 -4.89 -12.02 20.99
C GLU A 479 -5.81 -10.90 20.47
N MET A 480 -5.36 -9.65 20.61
CA MET A 480 -6.11 -8.50 20.11
C MET A 480 -6.31 -8.55 18.59
N LEU A 481 -5.35 -8.96 17.77
CA LEU A 481 -5.51 -9.03 16.30
C LEU A 481 -6.47 -10.15 15.89
N ALA A 482 -6.30 -11.35 16.43
CA ALA A 482 -7.15 -12.50 16.11
C ALA A 482 -8.59 -12.25 16.56
N VAL A 483 -8.78 -11.79 17.80
CA VAL A 483 -10.09 -11.41 18.33
C VAL A 483 -10.69 -10.25 17.52
N ARG A 484 -9.93 -9.19 17.21
CA ARG A 484 -10.44 -8.06 16.40
C ARG A 484 -10.79 -8.48 14.97
N ASN A 485 -10.03 -9.37 14.31
CA ASN A 485 -10.36 -9.87 12.98
C ASN A 485 -11.66 -10.72 13.00
N LEU A 486 -11.83 -11.60 13.99
CA LEU A 486 -13.04 -12.40 14.16
C LEU A 486 -14.27 -11.52 14.46
N LEU A 487 -14.14 -10.57 15.39
CA LEU A 487 -15.22 -9.62 15.74
C LEU A 487 -15.53 -8.64 14.61
N ARG A 488 -14.54 -8.20 13.82
CA ARG A 488 -14.71 -7.40 12.59
C ARG A 488 -15.61 -8.14 11.59
N GLY A 489 -15.36 -9.43 11.38
CA GLY A 489 -16.19 -10.29 10.52
C GLY A 489 -17.62 -10.48 11.05
N LEU A 490 -17.79 -10.62 12.37
CA LEU A 490 -19.10 -10.71 13.01
C LEU A 490 -19.90 -9.39 12.89
N ALA A 491 -19.26 -8.25 13.17
CA ALA A 491 -19.87 -6.91 13.07
C ALA A 491 -20.42 -6.64 11.66
N LEU A 492 -19.62 -6.95 10.63
CA LEU A 492 -20.00 -6.80 9.23
C LEU A 492 -20.97 -7.90 8.74
N GLY A 493 -21.34 -8.85 9.59
CA GLY A 493 -22.31 -9.89 9.27
C GLY A 493 -21.86 -10.82 8.15
N LEU A 494 -20.56 -11.15 8.10
CA LEU A 494 -19.98 -12.05 7.09
C LEU A 494 -20.65 -13.44 7.13
N PRO A 495 -20.80 -14.11 5.97
CA PRO A 495 -21.25 -15.50 5.91
C PRO A 495 -20.22 -16.43 6.59
N SER A 496 -20.65 -17.63 6.98
CA SER A 496 -19.68 -18.66 7.40
C SER A 496 -18.88 -19.18 6.21
N GLY A 497 -17.69 -19.73 6.47
CA GLY A 497 -16.87 -20.34 5.42
C GLY A 497 -17.58 -21.48 4.68
N GLN A 498 -18.33 -22.32 5.39
CA GLN A 498 -19.20 -23.33 4.78
C GLN A 498 -20.37 -22.72 4.00
N GLY A 499 -20.77 -21.48 4.31
CA GLY A 499 -21.76 -20.72 3.56
C GLY A 499 -21.22 -20.22 2.23
N VAL A 500 -20.01 -19.66 2.23
CA VAL A 500 -19.31 -19.22 1.02
C VAL A 500 -18.96 -20.42 0.13
N ALA A 501 -18.44 -21.50 0.70
CA ALA A 501 -18.12 -22.74 -0.03
C ALA A 501 -19.32 -23.23 -0.85
N ARG A 502 -20.50 -23.41 -0.21
CA ARG A 502 -21.73 -23.80 -0.90
C ARG A 502 -22.18 -22.78 -1.95
N ALA A 503 -22.06 -21.48 -1.68
CA ALA A 503 -22.42 -20.44 -2.64
C ALA A 503 -21.51 -20.43 -3.90
N PHE A 504 -20.29 -20.97 -3.79
CA PHE A 504 -19.35 -21.16 -4.89
C PHE A 504 -19.40 -22.55 -5.55
N GLY A 505 -20.26 -23.47 -5.07
CA GLY A 505 -20.26 -24.87 -5.51
C GLY A 505 -19.05 -25.68 -5.02
N ILE A 506 -18.34 -25.19 -4.01
CA ILE A 506 -17.17 -25.84 -3.40
C ILE A 506 -17.63 -26.70 -2.22
N THR A 507 -17.13 -27.94 -2.13
CA THR A 507 -17.35 -28.83 -0.99
C THR A 507 -16.83 -28.20 0.31
N PRO A 508 -17.68 -27.95 1.32
CA PRO A 508 -17.22 -27.39 2.59
C PRO A 508 -16.31 -28.34 3.36
N LEU A 509 -15.38 -27.80 4.15
CA LEU A 509 -14.64 -28.57 5.14
C LEU A 509 -15.59 -29.26 6.13
N THR A 510 -15.30 -30.53 6.42
CA THR A 510 -15.97 -31.29 7.48
C THR A 510 -15.53 -30.81 8.87
N ALA A 511 -16.31 -31.12 9.91
CA ALA A 511 -15.92 -30.83 11.30
C ALA A 511 -14.56 -31.46 11.68
N ALA A 512 -14.28 -32.68 11.19
CA ALA A 512 -13.00 -33.36 11.40
C ALA A 512 -11.84 -32.64 10.70
N GLN A 513 -12.02 -32.11 9.49
CA GLN A 513 -10.99 -31.28 8.82
C GLN A 513 -10.80 -29.94 9.55
N LEU A 514 -11.87 -29.35 10.07
CA LEU A 514 -11.78 -28.13 10.87
C LEU A 514 -10.97 -28.33 12.15
N THR A 515 -11.06 -29.48 12.83
CA THR A 515 -10.27 -29.77 14.05
C THR A 515 -8.93 -30.47 13.81
N ALA A 516 -8.69 -31.08 12.64
CA ALA A 516 -7.50 -31.89 12.36
C ALA A 516 -6.17 -31.17 12.66
N GLY A 517 -5.40 -31.72 13.61
CA GLY A 517 -4.09 -31.19 14.00
C GLY A 517 -4.12 -29.89 14.81
N LEU A 518 -5.29 -29.41 15.26
CA LEU A 518 -5.38 -28.27 16.16
C LEU A 518 -5.00 -28.65 17.60
N PRO A 519 -4.45 -27.72 18.39
CA PRO A 519 -4.23 -27.94 19.82
C PRO A 519 -5.54 -27.91 20.61
N ALA A 520 -5.52 -28.49 21.81
CA ALA A 520 -6.72 -28.66 22.64
C ALA A 520 -7.52 -27.35 22.91
N PRO A 521 -6.91 -26.17 23.14
CA PRO A 521 -7.67 -24.92 23.32
C PRO A 521 -8.49 -24.51 22.10
N GLU A 522 -7.95 -24.58 20.89
CA GLU A 522 -8.71 -24.28 19.67
C GLU A 522 -9.80 -25.33 19.40
N GLN A 523 -9.51 -26.62 19.62
CA GLN A 523 -10.53 -27.67 19.51
C GLN A 523 -11.69 -27.46 20.49
N ALA A 524 -11.39 -27.07 21.74
CA ALA A 524 -12.39 -26.75 22.75
C ALA A 524 -13.21 -25.49 22.37
N ALA A 525 -12.55 -24.42 21.91
CA ALA A 525 -13.22 -23.19 21.48
C ALA A 525 -14.16 -23.42 20.28
N LEU A 526 -13.76 -24.25 19.29
CA LEU A 526 -14.62 -24.63 18.17
C LEU A 526 -15.81 -25.51 18.58
N SER A 527 -15.60 -26.40 19.56
CA SER A 527 -16.61 -27.35 20.04
C SER A 527 -17.59 -26.75 21.07
N ALA A 528 -17.26 -25.58 21.63
CA ALA A 528 -18.09 -24.86 22.58
C ALA A 528 -19.49 -24.52 22.04
N ALA A 529 -20.44 -24.31 22.95
CA ALA A 529 -21.85 -24.02 22.63
C ALA A 529 -22.47 -24.98 21.60
N GLY A 530 -22.22 -26.28 21.75
CA GLY A 530 -22.76 -27.32 20.87
C GLY A 530 -22.11 -27.37 19.48
N GLY A 531 -20.84 -26.96 19.35
CA GLY A 531 -20.12 -26.99 18.08
C GLY A 531 -20.62 -25.99 17.04
N VAL A 532 -21.22 -24.87 17.45
CA VAL A 532 -21.78 -23.87 16.52
C VAL A 532 -20.71 -23.33 15.56
N LEU A 533 -19.45 -23.21 16.00
CA LEU A 533 -18.34 -22.76 15.16
C LEU A 533 -17.82 -23.85 14.20
N LEU A 534 -18.17 -25.13 14.39
CA LEU A 534 -17.88 -26.21 13.43
C LEU A 534 -18.89 -26.27 12.26
N THR A 535 -20.05 -25.64 12.42
CA THR A 535 -21.11 -25.57 11.38
C THR A 535 -21.25 -24.18 10.75
N ARG A 536 -20.93 -23.12 11.51
CA ARG A 536 -20.83 -21.72 11.08
C ARG A 536 -19.46 -21.13 11.40
N THR A 537 -18.40 -21.68 10.81
CA THR A 537 -17.03 -21.20 11.03
C THR A 537 -16.84 -19.79 10.47
N PRO A 538 -16.24 -18.84 11.22
CA PRO A 538 -15.90 -17.51 10.71
C PRO A 538 -15.06 -17.58 9.44
N LEU A 539 -15.35 -16.73 8.44
CA LEU A 539 -14.76 -16.85 7.11
C LEU A 539 -13.22 -16.76 7.10
N TRP A 540 -12.63 -15.85 7.88
CA TRP A 540 -11.16 -15.73 8.03
C TRP A 540 -10.54 -17.03 8.56
N TYR A 541 -11.03 -17.51 9.70
CA TYR A 541 -10.56 -18.76 10.33
C TYR A 541 -10.75 -19.98 9.41
N TYR A 542 -11.89 -20.05 8.70
CA TYR A 542 -12.13 -21.10 7.72
C TYR A 542 -11.09 -21.08 6.58
N VAL A 543 -10.77 -19.91 6.03
CA VAL A 543 -9.76 -19.78 4.95
C VAL A 543 -8.37 -20.23 5.42
N LEU A 544 -7.98 -19.89 6.65
CA LEU A 544 -6.74 -20.36 7.26
C LEU A 544 -6.73 -21.89 7.45
N ARG A 545 -7.81 -22.47 7.99
CA ARG A 545 -7.95 -23.94 8.11
C ARG A 545 -7.95 -24.64 6.75
N GLU A 546 -8.59 -24.06 5.74
CA GLU A 546 -8.68 -24.59 4.38
C GLU A 546 -7.31 -24.64 3.68
N ALA A 547 -6.50 -23.59 3.84
CA ALA A 547 -5.11 -23.56 3.41
C ALA A 547 -4.25 -24.60 4.16
N ALA A 548 -4.39 -24.68 5.49
CA ALA A 548 -3.68 -25.66 6.31
C ALA A 548 -3.95 -27.11 5.85
N VAL A 549 -5.21 -27.53 5.79
CA VAL A 549 -5.55 -28.95 5.61
C VAL A 549 -5.67 -29.40 4.15
N LEU A 550 -5.94 -28.49 3.20
CA LEU A 550 -6.06 -28.85 1.77
C LEU A 550 -4.82 -28.46 0.94
N LYS A 551 -3.88 -27.70 1.50
CA LYS A 551 -2.67 -27.19 0.82
C LYS A 551 -1.39 -27.23 1.67
N GLY A 552 -1.43 -27.74 2.91
CA GLY A 552 -0.27 -27.80 3.81
C GLY A 552 0.28 -26.42 4.20
N GLY A 553 -0.58 -25.39 4.17
CA GLY A 553 -0.22 -23.99 4.39
C GLY A 553 0.64 -23.36 3.29
N ASN A 554 0.88 -24.03 2.17
CA ASN A 554 1.76 -23.58 1.08
C ASN A 554 1.06 -22.74 -0.01
N ARG A 555 -0.22 -22.41 0.20
CA ARG A 555 -1.08 -21.47 -0.55
C ARG A 555 -2.50 -21.52 0.01
N LEU A 556 -3.34 -20.57 -0.37
CA LEU A 556 -4.77 -20.53 -0.03
C LEU A 556 -5.53 -21.78 -0.50
N GLY A 557 -6.53 -22.17 0.31
CA GLY A 557 -7.51 -23.19 -0.06
C GLY A 557 -8.52 -22.73 -1.12
N PRO A 558 -9.40 -23.62 -1.63
CA PRO A 558 -10.32 -23.29 -2.73
C PRO A 558 -11.23 -22.08 -2.53
N VAL A 559 -11.83 -21.89 -1.35
CA VAL A 559 -12.63 -20.69 -1.04
C VAL A 559 -11.72 -19.46 -0.94
N GLY A 560 -10.63 -19.55 -0.19
CA GLY A 560 -9.70 -18.42 0.01
C GLY A 560 -9.12 -17.91 -1.32
N ALA A 561 -8.57 -18.83 -2.12
CA ALA A 561 -7.97 -18.54 -3.42
C ALA A 561 -9.00 -17.98 -4.40
N ARG A 562 -10.25 -18.46 -4.37
CA ARG A 562 -11.32 -17.94 -5.22
C ARG A 562 -11.71 -16.50 -4.87
N ILE A 563 -11.92 -16.19 -3.57
CA ILE A 563 -12.24 -14.83 -3.13
C ILE A 563 -11.14 -13.85 -3.57
N VAL A 564 -9.88 -14.21 -3.33
CA VAL A 564 -8.73 -13.35 -3.66
C VAL A 564 -8.60 -13.18 -5.18
N ALA A 565 -8.45 -14.28 -5.93
CA ALA A 565 -8.21 -14.21 -7.37
C ALA A 565 -9.38 -13.59 -8.16
N GLU A 566 -10.65 -13.88 -7.82
CA GLU A 566 -11.78 -13.26 -8.51
C GLU A 566 -11.93 -11.76 -8.20
N THR A 567 -11.52 -11.31 -7.01
CA THR A 567 -11.53 -9.88 -6.66
C THR A 567 -10.50 -9.11 -7.49
N PHE A 568 -9.26 -9.60 -7.58
CA PHE A 568 -8.23 -9.00 -8.43
C PHE A 568 -8.57 -9.05 -9.93
N ALA A 569 -9.05 -10.19 -10.43
CA ALA A 569 -9.51 -10.30 -11.82
C ALA A 569 -10.66 -9.33 -12.13
N ARG A 570 -11.55 -9.05 -11.17
CA ARG A 570 -12.63 -8.07 -11.31
C ARG A 570 -12.12 -6.63 -11.34
N MET A 571 -11.14 -6.29 -10.50
CA MET A 571 -10.50 -4.95 -10.50
C MET A 571 -9.78 -4.68 -11.81
N LEU A 572 -9.01 -5.65 -12.33
CA LEU A 572 -8.25 -5.48 -13.57
C LEU A 572 -9.17 -5.36 -14.79
N LYS A 573 -10.20 -6.20 -14.92
CA LYS A 573 -11.07 -6.18 -16.11
C LYS A 573 -11.99 -4.94 -16.19
N ARG A 574 -12.38 -4.37 -15.05
CA ARG A 574 -13.20 -3.14 -15.02
C ARG A 574 -12.40 -1.86 -15.25
N ASP A 575 -11.08 -1.90 -15.07
CA ASP A 575 -10.19 -0.76 -15.23
C ASP A 575 -9.83 -0.63 -16.72
N PRO A 576 -10.30 0.43 -17.44
CA PRO A 576 -10.05 0.56 -18.87
C PRO A 576 -8.56 0.70 -19.20
N ASP A 577 -7.77 1.25 -18.28
CA ASP A 577 -6.34 1.51 -18.46
C ASP A 577 -5.47 0.33 -18.02
N SER A 578 -6.06 -0.75 -17.52
CA SER A 578 -5.36 -1.98 -17.08
C SER A 578 -4.62 -2.70 -18.21
N PHE A 579 -3.56 -3.42 -17.85
CA PHE A 579 -2.79 -4.26 -18.78
C PHE A 579 -3.66 -5.29 -19.53
N VAL A 580 -4.76 -5.75 -18.90
CA VAL A 580 -5.66 -6.77 -19.49
C VAL A 580 -6.58 -6.21 -20.58
N ASN A 581 -6.73 -4.88 -20.65
CA ASN A 581 -7.60 -4.18 -21.60
C ASN A 581 -6.82 -3.46 -22.71
N GLN A 582 -5.48 -3.59 -22.74
CA GLN A 582 -4.65 -2.99 -23.78
C GLN A 582 -4.93 -3.62 -25.15
N LEU A 583 -5.06 -2.79 -26.19
CA LEU A 583 -5.28 -3.24 -27.56
C LEU A 583 -4.09 -4.05 -28.06
N GLY A 584 -4.34 -5.21 -28.67
CA GLY A 584 -3.30 -6.19 -29.03
C GLY A 584 -2.84 -7.09 -27.87
N GLY A 585 -3.18 -6.74 -26.63
CA GLY A 585 -2.73 -7.42 -25.40
C GLY A 585 -1.38 -6.89 -24.91
N PHE A 586 -1.23 -6.79 -23.59
CA PHE A 586 0.04 -6.39 -22.97
C PHE A 586 0.95 -7.59 -22.71
N VAL A 587 2.25 -7.39 -22.94
CA VAL A 587 3.35 -8.26 -22.51
C VAL A 587 4.45 -7.35 -21.93
N PRO A 588 5.09 -7.69 -20.79
CA PRO A 588 6.18 -6.90 -20.23
C PRO A 588 7.30 -6.56 -21.21
N ILE A 589 7.59 -5.27 -21.35
CA ILE A 589 8.65 -4.72 -22.22
C ILE A 589 9.96 -4.46 -21.46
N LEU A 590 9.87 -4.19 -20.15
CA LEU A 590 11.02 -3.99 -19.27
C LEU A 590 11.85 -5.29 -19.16
N PRO A 591 13.17 -5.19 -18.93
CA PRO A 591 14.00 -6.37 -18.73
C PRO A 591 13.66 -7.07 -17.41
N GLY A 592 13.67 -8.40 -17.46
CA GLY A 592 13.51 -9.31 -16.32
C GLY A 592 14.15 -10.67 -16.63
N ALA A 593 14.17 -11.57 -15.66
CA ALA A 593 14.82 -12.88 -15.73
C ALA A 593 14.22 -13.84 -16.79
N SER A 594 13.08 -13.48 -17.40
CA SER A 594 12.49 -14.18 -18.55
C SER A 594 11.80 -13.19 -19.47
N ALA A 595 12.06 -13.28 -20.78
CA ALA A 595 11.47 -12.38 -21.77
C ALA A 595 9.94 -12.51 -21.79
N GLY A 596 9.23 -11.36 -21.74
CA GLY A 596 7.77 -11.31 -21.67
C GLY A 596 7.19 -11.69 -20.30
N ALA A 597 7.99 -11.63 -19.23
CA ALA A 597 7.55 -11.75 -17.85
C ALA A 597 8.15 -10.63 -16.98
N PHE A 598 7.52 -10.36 -15.85
CA PHE A 598 8.00 -9.42 -14.83
C PHE A 598 7.51 -9.84 -13.45
N THR A 599 8.35 -9.73 -12.44
CA THR A 599 8.14 -10.19 -11.06
C THR A 599 8.54 -9.11 -10.06
N PHE A 600 8.24 -9.31 -8.77
CA PHE A 600 8.76 -8.42 -7.72
C PHE A 600 10.30 -8.55 -7.58
N ALA A 601 10.91 -9.67 -8.00
CA ALA A 601 12.37 -9.79 -8.09
C ALA A 601 12.96 -8.96 -9.24
N ASP A 602 12.28 -8.90 -10.39
CA ASP A 602 12.68 -8.08 -11.53
C ASP A 602 12.58 -6.58 -11.19
N LEU A 603 11.54 -6.17 -10.47
CA LEU A 603 11.40 -4.81 -9.90
C LEU A 603 12.60 -4.42 -9.01
N VAL A 604 12.98 -5.28 -8.07
CA VAL A 604 14.13 -5.06 -7.17
C VAL A 604 15.45 -5.02 -7.94
N THR A 605 15.58 -5.80 -9.01
CA THR A 605 16.77 -5.86 -9.88
C THR A 605 16.88 -4.63 -10.78
N PHE A 606 15.78 -4.24 -11.45
CA PHE A 606 15.71 -3.08 -12.33
C PHE A 606 16.06 -1.77 -11.61
N THR A 607 15.62 -1.63 -10.36
CA THR A 607 15.85 -0.46 -9.50
C THR A 607 17.21 -0.47 -8.80
N ARG A 608 18.02 -1.52 -9.01
CA ARG A 608 19.30 -1.81 -8.34
C ARG A 608 19.18 -1.85 -6.81
N MET A 609 18.04 -2.30 -6.28
CA MET A 609 17.81 -2.57 -4.86
C MET A 609 18.34 -3.96 -4.43
N ASN A 610 18.77 -4.77 -5.39
CA ASN A 610 19.53 -6.00 -5.22
C ASN A 610 21.06 -5.78 -5.10
N LEU A 611 21.56 -4.60 -5.46
CA LEU A 611 22.99 -4.25 -5.47
C LEU A 611 23.32 -3.25 -4.35
N PRO A 612 24.58 -3.22 -3.87
CA PRO A 612 25.11 -2.11 -3.06
C PRO A 612 24.85 -0.73 -3.68
#